data_AF-Q6CIW3-F1
#
_entry.id   AF-Q6CIW3-F1
#
_cell.length_a   1.000
_cell.length_b   1.000
_cell.length_c   1.000
_cell.angle_alpha   90.00
_cell.angle_beta   90.00
_cell.angle_gamma   90.00
#
_symmetry.space_group_name_H-M   'P 1'
#
loop_
_entity.id
_entity.type
_entity.pdbx_description
1 polymer ?
#
loop_
_entity_poly.entity_id
_entity_poly.type
_entity_poly.pdbx_seq_one_letter_code
_entity_poly.pdbx_strand_id
1 'polypeptide(L)'
;MNKVKSISSAISKQKVASSSYDQSYLSLLRETLDEELLRDRGSSKLLNDSTRAFLNSTWYKDSGKNGGARKDILWLPAVSSYMDVLLRERKFKQAFHMLSLLKTNKIEWIKPPGETLYKDEAGIPEELYFVFNKMMMSMTSNRLNNQELTAISKYNLHLLQKYCTKINTISPSISFLLRTLTMITKGRSLLMIKAALEIVLTSFPNMAAVQWHTVKHMTMLRFYQETDQRTKLIAYYRNHIQNTELVPLFIVQYELERFVERFLISGDETTANLGLKKYSDMGFKLRPDTITDFRAFIDRNMLKQTNKLLLELYPDSYAPLHNTLSLNDVEDSNMELVLAILNNSNVDLSQYEMNLDFLISKIPPLQQGRDYYSFFKSVVKPNFNQKMKCDIFGLFIKHASGQGFQCFIEFLESAFSDREMVLLFVANATNKARYSNFHAFFPAMSSNKPTHKTASLLLFNFLQKKIADSVELMPFDYSVLLNNSLKGHTHEEFYYYYYHFLKQHCKSFLKSDGSTYEFCFPTNISMFLSTAADKLGHSVINIQSTLIKFFEENGLNAELSHEVMRTAMVENFVPECSVERIEELEMRYLAKNGSSARNVYNIRQDKNDRVRLENLLRIIEETCTDSNNAAPVRK
;
A
#
# COMPACT_ATOMS: atom_id res chain seq x y z
N MET A 1 66.04 44.40 0.12
CA MET A 1 65.29 45.06 -0.99
C MET A 1 64.25 44.04 -1.44
N ASN A 2 62.94 44.21 -1.36
CA ASN A 2 62.09 45.39 -1.55
C ASN A 2 60.92 45.45 -0.56
N LYS A 3 60.49 46.70 -0.34
CA LYS A 3 59.58 47.18 0.70
C LYS A 3 58.12 46.74 0.51
N VAL A 4 57.51 46.43 1.64
CA VAL A 4 56.07 46.48 1.93
C VAL A 4 55.49 47.83 1.46
N LYS A 5 54.40 47.79 0.69
CA LYS A 5 53.48 48.92 0.51
C LYS A 5 52.11 48.52 1.03
N SER A 6 51.68 49.20 2.09
CA SER A 6 50.32 49.20 2.59
C SER A 6 49.38 49.76 1.53
N ILE A 7 48.34 49.00 1.17
CA ILE A 7 47.16 49.54 0.47
C ILE A 7 46.06 49.70 1.53
N SER A 8 46.29 50.68 2.39
CA SER A 8 45.30 51.28 3.27
C SER A 8 44.84 52.60 2.65
N SER A 9 44.20 52.56 1.47
CA SER A 9 43.55 53.73 0.84
C SER A 9 42.85 53.39 -0.49
N ALA A 10 41.77 52.60 -0.47
CA ALA A 10 40.85 52.53 -1.63
C ALA A 10 39.43 52.05 -1.31
N ILE A 11 38.96 52.16 -0.07
CA ILE A 11 37.51 52.10 0.18
C ILE A 11 36.99 53.50 -0.08
N SER A 12 36.55 53.74 -1.30
CA SER A 12 35.70 54.89 -1.57
C SER A 12 34.51 54.80 -0.63
N LYS A 13 34.27 55.86 0.13
CA LYS A 13 32.95 56.14 0.72
C LYS A 13 31.98 56.38 -0.44
N GLN A 14 31.67 55.34 -1.22
CA GLN A 14 30.46 55.36 -2.03
C GLN A 14 29.32 55.28 -1.02
N LYS A 15 28.76 56.45 -0.70
CA LYS A 15 27.32 56.57 -0.46
C LYS A 15 26.67 55.64 -1.48
N VAL A 16 26.06 54.55 -1.00
CA VAL A 16 25.14 53.77 -1.82
C VAL A 16 24.06 54.76 -2.20
N ALA A 17 24.20 55.36 -3.37
CA ALA A 17 23.18 56.19 -3.96
C ALA A 17 21.93 55.31 -4.03
N SER A 18 20.85 55.82 -3.44
CA SER A 18 19.50 55.31 -3.62
C SER A 18 19.26 55.14 -5.11
N SER A 19 19.43 53.92 -5.62
CA SER A 19 19.14 53.64 -7.02
C SER A 19 17.64 53.77 -7.20
N SER A 20 17.25 54.50 -8.23
CA SER A 20 15.90 54.92 -8.60
C SER A 20 14.90 53.78 -8.87
N TYR A 21 15.26 52.54 -8.54
CA TYR A 21 14.45 51.33 -8.72
C TYR A 21 13.96 50.73 -7.39
N ASP A 22 14.57 51.06 -6.22
CA ASP A 22 13.98 50.81 -4.87
C ASP A 22 12.63 51.55 -4.71
N GLN A 23 12.45 52.55 -5.58
CA GLN A 23 11.24 53.00 -6.27
C GLN A 23 10.00 52.08 -6.19
N SER A 24 9.87 51.17 -7.16
CA SER A 24 8.59 50.95 -7.85
C SER A 24 7.55 50.11 -7.12
N TYR A 25 7.91 49.13 -6.28
CA TYR A 25 6.93 48.31 -5.55
C TYR A 25 6.61 48.88 -4.17
N LEU A 26 7.60 49.49 -3.50
CA LEU A 26 7.38 50.26 -2.28
C LEU A 26 6.79 51.63 -2.59
N SER A 27 7.07 52.21 -3.75
CA SER A 27 6.35 53.36 -4.32
C SER A 27 5.03 52.92 -4.88
N LEU A 28 4.84 51.72 -5.44
CA LEU A 28 3.49 51.27 -5.80
C LEU A 28 2.68 51.02 -4.52
N LEU A 29 3.23 50.37 -3.49
CA LEU A 29 2.53 50.25 -2.20
C LEU A 29 2.30 51.62 -1.58
N ARG A 30 3.28 52.54 -1.60
CA ARG A 30 3.13 53.92 -1.07
C ARG A 30 2.30 54.83 -1.94
N GLU A 31 2.25 54.70 -3.27
CA GLU A 31 1.44 55.48 -4.21
C GLU A 31 0.03 54.90 -4.25
N THR A 32 -0.14 53.58 -4.22
CA THR A 32 -1.47 52.97 -4.07
C THR A 32 -2.03 53.26 -2.67
N LEU A 33 -1.20 53.31 -1.62
CA LEU A 33 -1.63 53.71 -0.27
C LEU A 33 -1.81 55.23 -0.13
N ASP A 34 -0.87 56.06 -0.58
CA ASP A 34 -0.92 57.53 -0.45
C ASP A 34 -1.85 58.17 -1.49
N GLU A 35 -1.93 57.72 -2.75
CA GLU A 35 -2.92 58.25 -3.71
C GLU A 35 -4.36 57.85 -3.34
N GLU A 36 -4.63 56.62 -2.85
CA GLU A 36 -5.98 56.27 -2.39
C GLU A 36 -6.34 56.92 -1.03
N LEU A 37 -5.38 57.11 -0.11
CA LEU A 37 -5.64 57.80 1.18
C LEU A 37 -5.67 59.34 1.06
N LEU A 38 -4.94 59.94 0.11
CA LEU A 38 -4.91 61.40 -0.10
C LEU A 38 -6.03 61.88 -1.03
N ARG A 39 -6.43 61.10 -2.05
CA ARG A 39 -7.56 61.49 -2.92
C ARG A 39 -8.91 61.43 -2.21
N ASP A 40 -9.00 60.75 -1.07
CA ASP A 40 -10.28 60.48 -0.41
C ASP A 40 -10.32 60.93 1.05
N ARG A 41 -9.72 62.08 1.35
CA ARG A 41 -9.83 62.79 2.65
C ARG A 41 -11.27 63.18 3.03
N GLY A 42 -12.28 62.81 2.24
CA GLY A 42 -13.68 63.17 2.46
C GLY A 42 -14.72 62.06 2.27
N SER A 43 -14.37 60.82 1.87
CA SER A 43 -15.41 59.80 1.65
C SER A 43 -15.45 58.72 2.72
N SER A 44 -16.62 58.65 3.36
CA SER A 44 -17.12 57.55 4.16
C SER A 44 -17.35 56.27 3.33
N LYS A 45 -16.79 56.11 2.13
CA LYS A 45 -17.12 55.00 1.20
C LYS A 45 -16.15 53.82 1.21
N LEU A 46 -14.98 53.92 1.85
CA LEU A 46 -14.01 52.81 1.91
C LEU A 46 -14.34 51.75 2.98
N LEU A 47 -15.05 52.14 4.04
CA LEU A 47 -15.63 51.18 4.99
C LEU A 47 -17.02 50.83 4.49
N ASN A 48 -17.24 49.56 4.17
CA ASN A 48 -18.62 49.08 4.12
C ASN A 48 -19.24 49.24 5.53
N ASP A 49 -20.56 49.33 5.60
CA ASP A 49 -21.25 49.57 6.87
C ASP A 49 -20.89 48.51 7.92
N SER A 50 -20.47 47.32 7.51
CA SER A 50 -20.01 46.25 8.40
C SER A 50 -18.65 46.52 9.06
N THR A 51 -17.65 47.06 8.39
CA THR A 51 -16.38 47.45 9.05
C THR A 51 -16.57 48.62 10.00
N ARG A 52 -17.42 49.58 9.63
CA ARG A 52 -17.76 50.73 10.50
C ARG A 52 -18.56 50.26 11.73
N ALA A 53 -19.54 49.39 11.54
CA ALA A 53 -20.29 48.78 12.63
C ALA A 53 -19.38 47.95 13.54
N PHE A 54 -18.44 47.19 12.97
CA PHE A 54 -17.46 46.42 13.73
C PHE A 54 -16.58 47.31 14.62
N LEU A 55 -15.96 48.37 14.07
CA LEU A 55 -15.15 49.31 14.85
C LEU A 55 -15.97 49.97 15.97
N ASN A 56 -17.22 50.35 15.69
CA ASN A 56 -18.13 50.90 16.69
C ASN A 56 -18.52 49.88 17.79
N SER A 57 -18.52 48.59 17.47
CA SER A 57 -18.83 47.50 18.40
C SER A 57 -17.63 47.00 19.21
N THR A 58 -16.40 47.33 18.80
CA THR A 58 -15.14 46.82 19.39
C THR A 58 -14.44 47.79 20.34
N TRP A 59 -15.00 48.99 20.49
CA TRP A 59 -14.65 49.89 21.58
C TRP A 59 -14.91 49.20 22.92
N TYR A 60 -13.92 49.25 23.80
CA TYR A 60 -14.04 48.64 25.11
C TYR A 60 -15.19 49.27 25.91
N LYS A 61 -16.08 48.42 26.41
CA LYS A 61 -17.16 48.79 27.33
C LYS A 61 -16.75 48.34 28.73
N ASP A 62 -16.52 49.30 29.61
CA ASP A 62 -16.18 49.02 31.01
C ASP A 62 -17.38 48.33 31.67
N SER A 63 -17.22 47.06 32.07
CA SER A 63 -18.28 46.26 32.67
C SER A 63 -18.66 46.73 34.09
N GLY A 64 -17.84 47.60 34.71
CA GLY A 64 -18.04 48.07 36.09
C GLY A 64 -18.74 49.43 36.24
N LYS A 65 -18.96 50.18 35.15
CA LYS A 65 -19.57 51.52 35.21
C LYS A 65 -20.61 51.69 34.10
N ASN A 66 -21.85 52.05 34.46
CA ASN A 66 -22.95 52.35 33.54
C ASN A 66 -22.69 53.56 32.62
N GLY A 67 -21.69 53.51 31.73
CA GLY A 67 -21.37 54.63 30.84
C GLY A 67 -20.62 54.20 29.60
N GLY A 68 -21.16 54.60 28.45
CA GLY A 68 -20.59 54.70 27.10
C GLY A 68 -19.25 54.02 26.79
N ALA A 69 -19.20 53.31 25.66
CA ALA A 69 -17.96 52.74 25.13
C ALA A 69 -16.83 53.79 25.08
N ARG A 70 -15.67 53.44 25.65
CA ARG A 70 -14.48 54.30 25.63
C ARG A 70 -13.90 54.32 24.21
N LYS A 71 -14.09 55.45 23.51
CA LYS A 71 -13.66 55.67 22.11
C LYS A 71 -12.13 55.77 21.93
N ASP A 72 -11.39 55.59 23.01
CA ASP A 72 -9.93 55.64 23.11
C ASP A 72 -9.31 54.27 23.40
N ILE A 73 -10.12 53.20 23.56
CA ILE A 73 -9.65 51.86 23.94
C ILE A 73 -10.22 50.76 23.04
N LEU A 74 -9.36 49.96 22.41
CA LEU A 74 -9.77 48.83 21.56
C LEU A 74 -9.51 47.47 22.20
N TRP A 75 -10.45 46.55 21.97
CA TRP A 75 -10.31 45.15 22.37
C TRP A 75 -9.48 44.36 21.34
N LEU A 76 -8.21 44.10 21.68
CA LEU A 76 -7.20 43.49 20.80
C LEU A 76 -7.61 42.13 20.20
N PRO A 77 -8.26 41.21 20.93
CA PRO A 77 -8.72 39.94 20.37
C PRO A 77 -9.77 40.10 19.26
N ALA A 78 -10.74 41.00 19.42
CA ALA A 78 -11.72 41.22 18.38
C ALA A 78 -11.08 41.85 17.14
N VAL A 79 -10.23 42.86 17.32
CA VAL A 79 -9.50 43.51 16.22
C VAL A 79 -8.66 42.48 15.45
N SER A 80 -7.91 41.63 16.16
CA SER A 80 -7.10 40.56 15.55
C SER A 80 -7.96 39.53 14.81
N SER A 81 -9.09 39.11 15.40
CA SER A 81 -10.02 38.15 14.80
C SER A 81 -10.67 38.71 13.53
N TYR A 82 -11.02 40.00 13.50
CA TYR A 82 -11.62 40.61 12.33
C TYR A 82 -10.60 40.84 11.21
N MET A 83 -9.38 41.24 11.57
CA MET A 83 -8.26 41.27 10.62
C MET A 83 -8.03 39.90 9.98
N ASP A 84 -8.09 38.82 10.75
CA ASP A 84 -7.99 37.46 10.21
C ASP A 84 -9.12 37.12 9.22
N VAL A 85 -10.35 37.58 9.46
CA VAL A 85 -11.47 37.42 8.51
C VAL A 85 -11.20 38.19 7.23
N LEU A 86 -10.80 39.46 7.32
CA LEU A 86 -10.49 40.29 6.15
C LEU A 86 -9.37 39.67 5.29
N LEU A 87 -8.33 39.14 5.92
CA LEU A 87 -7.22 38.46 5.22
C LEU A 87 -7.68 37.17 4.55
N ARG A 88 -8.54 36.37 5.20
CA ARG A 88 -9.11 35.14 4.65
C ARG A 88 -9.98 35.41 3.43
N GLU A 89 -10.80 36.45 3.49
CA GLU A 89 -11.68 36.90 2.40
C GLU A 89 -10.94 37.72 1.33
N ARG A 90 -9.60 37.86 1.43
CA ARG A 90 -8.76 38.65 0.52
C ARG A 90 -9.20 40.12 0.39
N LYS A 91 -9.85 40.67 1.42
CA LYS A 91 -10.26 42.09 1.51
C LYS A 91 -9.08 42.97 1.96
N PHE A 92 -7.98 42.91 1.20
CA PHE A 92 -6.71 43.55 1.58
C PHE A 92 -6.81 45.07 1.74
N LYS A 93 -7.61 45.74 0.91
CA LYS A 93 -7.86 47.19 1.03
C LYS A 93 -8.43 47.57 2.40
N GLN A 94 -9.42 46.80 2.86
CA GLN A 94 -10.04 47.02 4.18
C GLN A 94 -9.06 46.72 5.32
N ALA A 95 -8.25 45.66 5.19
CA ALA A 95 -7.22 45.32 6.15
C ALA A 95 -6.15 46.42 6.27
N PHE A 96 -5.64 46.95 5.16
CA PHE A 96 -4.67 48.06 5.15
C PHE A 96 -5.25 49.35 5.74
N HIS A 97 -6.49 49.69 5.38
CA HIS A 97 -7.16 50.86 5.93
C HIS A 97 -7.36 50.72 7.44
N MET A 98 -7.76 49.55 7.93
CA MET A 98 -7.89 49.27 9.36
C MET A 98 -6.55 49.44 10.09
N LEU A 99 -5.44 48.93 9.53
CA LEU A 99 -4.09 49.15 10.09
C LEU A 99 -3.67 50.64 10.09
N SER A 100 -4.08 51.41 9.08
CA SER A 100 -3.85 52.85 9.02
C SER A 100 -4.61 53.60 10.12
N LEU A 101 -5.87 53.23 10.36
CA LEU A 101 -6.69 53.76 11.46
C LEU A 101 -6.11 53.41 12.83
N LEU A 102 -5.59 52.19 13.00
CA LEU A 102 -4.92 51.77 14.25
C LEU A 102 -3.61 52.52 14.49
N LYS A 103 -2.86 52.86 13.43
CA LYS A 103 -1.61 53.63 13.51
C LYS A 103 -1.83 55.11 13.86
N THR A 104 -2.92 55.69 13.35
CA THR A 104 -3.20 57.14 13.47
C THR A 104 -3.91 57.50 14.77
N ASN A 105 -4.66 56.58 15.37
CA ASN A 105 -5.31 56.81 16.65
C ASN A 105 -4.38 56.43 17.82
N LYS A 106 -4.24 57.33 18.79
CA LYS A 106 -3.55 57.08 20.06
C LYS A 106 -4.43 56.21 20.98
N ILE A 107 -4.54 54.92 20.67
CA ILE A 107 -5.46 53.99 21.33
C ILE A 107 -4.72 53.17 22.38
N GLU A 108 -5.31 53.04 23.58
CA GLU A 108 -4.86 52.08 24.60
C GLU A 108 -5.43 50.68 24.28
N TRP A 109 -4.62 49.63 24.45
CA TRP A 109 -5.02 48.24 24.18
C TRP A 109 -5.33 47.49 25.48
N ILE A 110 -6.35 46.64 25.46
CA ILE A 110 -6.72 45.76 26.59
C ILE A 110 -6.62 44.28 26.18
N LYS A 111 -5.90 43.49 26.98
CA LYS A 111 -5.89 42.02 26.91
C LYS A 111 -7.06 41.42 27.70
N PRO A 112 -7.57 40.23 27.37
CA PRO A 112 -8.51 39.52 28.23
C PRO A 112 -7.87 39.16 29.59
N PRO A 113 -8.55 39.36 30.74
CA PRO A 113 -9.87 39.93 30.97
C PRO A 113 -9.81 41.34 31.60
N GLY A 114 -9.17 42.32 30.95
CA GLY A 114 -9.15 43.73 31.41
C GLY A 114 -7.78 44.31 31.73
N GLU A 115 -6.69 43.56 31.49
CA GLU A 115 -5.33 44.06 31.71
C GLU A 115 -4.98 45.11 30.64
N THR A 116 -4.81 46.36 31.09
CA THR A 116 -4.22 47.43 30.27
C THR A 116 -2.76 47.11 30.01
N LEU A 117 -2.31 47.22 28.76
CA LEU A 117 -0.87 47.22 28.48
C LEU A 117 -0.22 48.37 29.25
N TYR A 118 0.91 48.11 29.93
CA TYR A 118 1.55 49.10 30.79
C TYR A 118 1.94 50.34 29.95
N LYS A 119 1.84 51.55 30.53
CA LYS A 119 2.12 52.81 29.82
C LYS A 119 3.53 52.92 29.23
N ASP A 120 4.48 52.15 29.76
CA ASP A 120 5.86 52.06 29.24
C ASP A 120 6.01 51.05 28.08
N GLU A 121 4.98 50.23 27.83
CA GLU A 121 4.83 49.32 26.67
C GLU A 121 4.20 50.04 25.47
N ALA A 122 4.69 51.23 25.12
CA ALA A 122 4.28 51.98 23.91
C ALA A 122 4.76 51.30 22.59
N GLY A 123 4.81 49.97 22.57
CA GLY A 123 5.08 49.11 21.44
C GLY A 123 3.79 48.63 20.76
N ILE A 124 3.95 48.10 19.55
CA ILE A 124 2.87 47.38 18.86
C ILE A 124 2.65 46.06 19.62
N PRO A 125 1.42 45.67 20.01
CA PRO A 125 1.16 44.36 20.63
C PRO A 125 1.68 43.20 19.78
N GLU A 126 2.16 42.13 20.41
CA GLU A 126 2.72 40.96 19.73
C GLU A 126 1.75 40.39 18.68
N GLU A 127 0.47 40.34 19.03
CA GLU A 127 -0.65 39.89 18.20
C GLU A 127 -0.74 40.64 16.86
N LEU A 128 -0.41 41.93 16.84
CA LEU A 128 -0.38 42.70 15.59
C LEU A 128 0.82 42.35 14.71
N TYR A 129 1.97 41.96 15.28
CA TYR A 129 3.08 41.41 14.50
C TYR A 129 2.67 40.14 13.77
N PHE A 130 1.90 39.26 14.41
CA PHE A 130 1.33 38.09 13.75
C PHE A 130 0.39 38.46 12.61
N VAL A 131 -0.46 39.49 12.78
CA VAL A 131 -1.34 39.99 11.71
C VAL A 131 -0.54 40.51 10.53
N PHE A 132 0.52 41.30 10.76
CA PHE A 132 1.41 41.77 9.69
C PHE A 132 2.08 40.61 8.95
N ASN A 133 2.56 39.61 9.67
CA ASN A 133 3.15 38.42 9.07
C ASN A 133 2.14 37.62 8.22
N LYS A 134 0.93 37.38 8.74
CA LYS A 134 -0.16 36.71 8.00
C LYS A 134 -0.56 37.49 6.75
N MET A 135 -0.62 38.81 6.84
CA MET A 135 -0.93 39.67 5.70
C MET A 135 0.10 39.51 4.58
N MET A 136 1.39 39.57 4.92
CA MET A 136 2.46 39.37 3.93
C MET A 136 2.43 37.95 3.33
N MET A 137 2.15 36.93 4.13
CA MET A 137 1.95 35.56 3.62
C MET A 137 0.79 35.49 2.63
N SER A 138 -0.36 36.08 2.97
CA SER A 138 -1.57 36.06 2.13
C SER A 138 -1.42 36.83 0.81
N MET A 139 -0.51 37.80 0.77
CA MET A 139 -0.18 38.55 -0.44
C MET A 139 0.84 37.84 -1.33
N THR A 140 1.52 36.80 -0.83
CA THR A 140 2.38 36.01 -1.70
C THR A 140 1.56 35.12 -2.60
N SER A 141 1.47 35.51 -3.88
CA SER A 141 0.97 34.65 -4.96
C SER A 141 2.12 33.93 -5.66
N ASN A 142 1.81 32.86 -6.38
CA ASN A 142 2.77 32.13 -7.21
C ASN A 142 3.28 32.94 -8.43
N ARG A 143 2.78 34.16 -8.65
CA ARG A 143 3.12 35.01 -9.81
C ARG A 143 4.04 36.18 -9.49
N LEU A 144 4.57 36.25 -8.26
CA LEU A 144 5.47 37.33 -7.89
C LEU A 144 6.82 37.20 -8.60
N ASN A 145 7.33 38.32 -9.12
CA ASN A 145 8.65 38.38 -9.71
C ASN A 145 9.76 38.44 -8.63
N ASN A 146 11.01 38.23 -9.02
CA ASN A 146 12.15 38.20 -8.08
C ASN A 146 12.33 39.52 -7.30
N GLN A 147 11.97 40.66 -7.90
CA GLN A 147 12.10 41.98 -7.25
C GLN A 147 11.06 42.12 -6.13
N GLU A 148 9.82 41.70 -6.39
CA GLU A 148 8.73 41.69 -5.40
C GLU A 148 9.06 40.74 -4.24
N LEU A 149 9.59 39.55 -4.53
CA LEU A 149 10.04 38.60 -3.50
C LEU A 149 11.16 39.19 -2.63
N THR A 150 12.10 39.90 -3.24
CA THR A 150 13.18 40.59 -2.53
C THR A 150 12.64 41.71 -1.63
N ALA A 151 11.68 42.50 -2.13
CA ALA A 151 11.04 43.56 -1.36
C ALA A 151 10.26 43.01 -0.15
N ILE A 152 9.48 41.95 -0.35
CA ILE A 152 8.76 41.25 0.72
C ILE A 152 9.73 40.69 1.77
N SER A 153 10.88 40.17 1.33
CA SER A 153 11.91 39.64 2.23
C SER A 153 12.59 40.74 3.03
N LYS A 154 12.90 41.90 2.41
CA LYS A 154 13.45 43.08 3.10
C LYS A 154 12.44 43.62 4.13
N TYR A 155 11.16 43.65 3.78
CA TYR A 155 10.09 44.03 4.71
C TYR A 155 10.01 43.08 5.91
N ASN A 156 10.01 41.77 5.69
CA ASN A 156 9.96 40.79 6.78
C ASN A 156 11.23 40.81 7.64
N LEU A 157 12.40 41.11 7.08
CA LEU A 157 13.62 41.34 7.84
C LEU A 157 13.47 42.56 8.76
N HIS A 158 12.90 43.65 8.26
CA HIS A 158 12.61 44.84 9.08
C HIS A 158 11.55 44.56 10.16
N LEU A 159 10.52 43.78 9.84
CA LEU A 159 9.50 43.33 10.79
C LEU A 159 10.12 42.49 11.90
N LEU A 160 11.01 41.56 11.56
CA LEU A 160 11.76 40.73 12.51
C LEU A 160 12.61 41.60 13.43
N GLN A 161 13.38 42.55 12.89
CA GLN A 161 14.20 43.47 13.69
C GLN A 161 13.34 44.27 14.68
N LYS A 162 12.18 44.77 14.24
CA LYS A 162 11.24 45.50 15.10
C LYS A 162 10.56 44.63 16.15
N TYR A 163 10.30 43.36 15.84
CA TYR A 163 9.79 42.41 16.82
C TYR A 163 10.84 42.16 17.88
N CYS A 164 12.05 41.77 17.47
CA CYS A 164 13.15 41.42 18.37
C CYS A 164 13.62 42.56 19.28
N THR A 165 13.48 43.81 18.84
CA THR A 165 13.87 44.99 19.64
C THR A 165 12.78 45.49 20.59
N LYS A 166 11.51 45.18 20.33
CA LYS A 166 10.38 45.74 21.10
C LYS A 166 9.69 44.75 22.01
N ILE A 167 9.83 43.46 21.75
CA ILE A 167 9.24 42.39 22.55
C ILE A 167 10.16 42.13 23.75
N ASN A 168 9.73 42.52 24.96
CA ASN A 168 10.49 42.32 26.20
C ASN A 168 10.21 40.94 26.84
N THR A 169 9.99 39.90 26.02
CA THR A 169 9.70 38.55 26.52
C THR A 169 10.98 37.72 26.60
N ILE A 170 11.18 37.04 27.73
CA ILE A 170 12.30 36.11 27.95
C ILE A 170 12.28 34.95 26.95
N SER A 171 11.11 34.58 26.41
CA SER A 171 10.95 33.52 25.40
C SER A 171 10.09 34.00 24.22
N PRO A 172 10.63 34.09 22.99
CA PRO A 172 9.86 34.52 21.83
C PRO A 172 9.00 33.40 21.26
N SER A 173 7.92 33.77 20.55
CA SER A 173 7.14 32.79 19.81
C SER A 173 7.92 32.16 18.65
N ILE A 174 8.31 30.89 18.80
CA ILE A 174 9.02 30.13 17.76
C ILE A 174 8.21 30.04 16.46
N SER A 175 6.87 29.93 16.56
CA SER A 175 6.01 29.94 15.39
C SER A 175 6.04 31.28 14.65
N PHE A 176 6.14 32.41 15.36
CA PHE A 176 6.28 33.72 14.72
C PHE A 176 7.61 33.83 13.98
N LEU A 177 8.71 33.48 14.67
CA LEU A 177 10.06 33.54 14.13
C LEU A 177 10.16 32.72 12.86
N LEU A 178 9.72 31.45 12.89
CA LEU A 178 9.76 30.56 11.74
C LEU A 178 8.92 31.09 10.57
N ARG A 179 7.68 31.56 10.80
CA ARG A 179 6.86 32.13 9.71
C ARG A 179 7.50 33.36 9.08
N THR A 180 8.09 34.24 9.89
CA THR A 180 8.78 35.44 9.39
C THR A 180 10.04 35.06 8.62
N LEU A 181 10.83 34.12 9.12
CA LEU A 181 12.02 33.61 8.44
C LEU A 181 11.67 32.89 7.14
N THR A 182 10.60 32.09 7.09
CA THR A 182 10.09 31.48 5.86
C THR A 182 9.80 32.53 4.79
N MET A 183 9.23 33.68 5.16
CA MET A 183 9.03 34.77 4.19
C MET A 183 10.33 35.39 3.71
N ILE A 184 11.35 35.52 4.57
CA ILE A 184 12.67 36.01 4.19
C ILE A 184 13.38 35.02 3.24
N THR A 185 13.18 33.70 3.41
CA THR A 185 13.78 32.69 2.50
C THR A 185 13.31 32.81 1.06
N LYS A 186 12.09 33.33 0.82
CA LYS A 186 11.59 33.56 -0.55
C LYS A 186 12.43 34.56 -1.33
N GLY A 187 13.19 35.43 -0.65
CA GLY A 187 14.14 36.35 -1.28
C GLY A 187 15.42 35.67 -1.79
N ARG A 188 15.61 34.36 -1.53
CA ARG A 188 16.72 33.53 -2.02
C ARG A 188 18.13 34.09 -1.75
N SER A 189 18.27 34.97 -0.75
CA SER A 189 19.54 35.59 -0.37
C SER A 189 20.06 34.99 0.93
N LEU A 190 21.17 34.25 0.86
CA LEU A 190 21.83 33.68 2.04
C LEU A 190 22.32 34.77 3.01
N LEU A 191 22.71 35.94 2.50
CA LEU A 191 23.14 37.07 3.34
C LEU A 191 21.98 37.56 4.21
N MET A 192 20.77 37.68 3.64
CA MET A 192 19.58 38.08 4.40
C MET A 192 19.19 37.05 5.44
N ILE A 193 19.32 35.76 5.13
CA ILE A 193 19.06 34.68 6.08
C ILE A 193 20.05 34.69 7.24
N LYS A 194 21.34 34.86 6.96
CA LYS A 194 22.36 34.99 8.01
C LYS A 194 22.10 36.21 8.90
N ALA A 195 21.81 37.37 8.31
CA ALA A 195 21.46 38.57 9.06
C ALA A 195 20.19 38.37 9.91
N ALA A 196 19.16 37.72 9.37
CA ALA A 196 17.93 37.43 10.12
C ALA A 196 18.18 36.51 11.33
N LEU A 197 18.97 35.45 11.14
CA LEU A 197 19.33 34.52 12.23
C LEU A 197 20.21 35.21 13.29
N GLU A 198 21.11 36.09 12.88
CA GLU A 198 21.95 36.89 13.79
C GLU A 198 21.10 37.86 14.63
N ILE A 199 20.08 38.50 14.03
CA ILE A 199 19.11 39.32 14.76
C ILE A 199 18.39 38.50 15.83
N VAL A 200 17.94 37.29 15.51
CA VAL A 200 17.27 36.41 16.49
C VAL A 200 18.23 36.02 17.62
N LEU A 201 19.45 35.59 17.28
CA LEU A 201 20.44 35.13 18.25
C LEU A 201 20.86 36.24 19.22
N THR A 202 21.12 37.44 18.70
CA THR A 202 21.54 38.60 19.50
C THR A 202 20.43 39.13 20.39
N SER A 203 19.17 39.05 19.93
CA SER A 203 18.03 39.58 20.68
C SER A 203 17.51 38.60 21.74
N PHE A 204 17.75 37.29 21.56
CA PHE A 204 17.31 36.25 22.49
C PHE A 204 18.46 35.33 22.90
N PRO A 205 19.47 35.84 23.64
CA PRO A 205 20.67 35.07 23.99
C PRO A 205 20.38 33.88 24.92
N ASN A 206 19.27 33.92 25.67
CA ASN A 206 18.85 32.87 26.61
C ASN A 206 17.84 31.88 26.01
N MET A 207 17.65 31.87 24.68
CA MET A 207 16.76 30.91 24.01
C MET A 207 17.25 29.47 24.25
N ALA A 208 16.33 28.55 24.55
CA ALA A 208 16.69 27.15 24.76
C ALA A 208 17.33 26.55 23.51
N ALA A 209 18.31 25.65 23.68
CA ALA A 209 19.07 25.08 22.56
C ALA A 209 18.17 24.42 21.50
N VAL A 210 17.14 23.66 21.92
CA VAL A 210 16.17 23.01 21.02
C VAL A 210 15.36 24.04 20.22
N GLN A 211 14.98 25.17 20.85
CA GLN A 211 14.27 26.25 20.18
C GLN A 211 15.16 26.92 19.13
N TRP A 212 16.40 27.23 19.49
CA TRP A 212 17.38 27.82 18.56
C TRP A 212 17.69 26.88 17.39
N HIS A 213 17.93 25.59 17.67
CA HIS A 213 18.14 24.57 16.65
C HIS A 213 16.95 24.49 15.69
N THR A 214 15.72 24.53 16.22
CA THR A 214 14.50 24.55 15.39
C THR A 214 14.48 25.77 14.48
N VAL A 215 14.69 26.97 15.02
CA VAL A 215 14.70 28.22 14.25
C VAL A 215 15.77 28.19 13.17
N LYS A 216 17.01 27.88 13.54
CA LYS A 216 18.17 27.87 12.63
C LYS A 216 18.02 26.84 11.54
N HIS A 217 17.77 25.58 11.90
CA HIS A 217 17.84 24.47 10.96
C HIS A 217 16.63 24.41 10.04
N MET A 218 15.43 24.74 10.51
CA MET A 218 14.25 24.78 9.63
C MET A 218 14.30 25.97 8.66
N THR A 219 14.84 27.11 9.09
CA THR A 219 15.08 28.25 8.18
C THR A 219 16.06 27.88 7.07
N MET A 220 17.16 27.20 7.42
CA MET A 220 18.16 26.76 6.44
C MET A 220 17.64 25.65 5.53
N LEU A 221 16.88 24.68 6.06
CA LEU A 221 16.19 23.66 5.28
C LEU A 221 15.29 24.32 4.22
N ARG A 222 14.45 25.26 4.66
CA ARG A 222 13.57 26.02 3.78
C ARG A 222 14.34 26.80 2.72
N PHE A 223 15.41 27.48 3.10
CA PHE A 223 16.25 28.22 2.16
C PHE A 223 16.78 27.31 1.04
N TYR A 224 17.29 26.12 1.38
CA TYR A 224 17.77 25.17 0.38
C TYR A 224 16.65 24.57 -0.48
N GLN A 225 15.45 24.39 0.07
CA GLN A 225 14.25 24.02 -0.70
C GLN A 225 13.84 25.13 -1.69
N GLU A 226 13.81 26.40 -1.26
CA GLU A 226 13.41 27.55 -2.09
C GLU A 226 14.41 27.90 -3.20
N THR A 227 15.69 27.60 -2.98
CA THR A 227 16.79 27.84 -3.94
C THR A 227 17.13 26.62 -4.81
N ASP A 228 16.40 25.52 -4.63
CA ASP A 228 16.59 24.26 -5.36
C ASP A 228 18.02 23.68 -5.28
N GLN A 229 18.73 23.97 -4.17
CA GLN A 229 20.11 23.51 -3.97
C GLN A 229 20.15 22.08 -3.41
N ARG A 230 19.73 21.10 -4.23
CA ARG A 230 19.50 19.71 -3.80
C ARG A 230 20.66 19.08 -3.01
N THR A 231 21.89 19.11 -3.53
CA THR A 231 23.05 18.50 -2.84
C THR A 231 23.30 19.12 -1.47
N LYS A 232 23.15 20.44 -1.36
CA LYS A 232 23.31 21.16 -0.09
C LYS A 232 22.14 20.88 0.86
N LEU A 233 20.92 20.75 0.33
CA LEU A 233 19.74 20.36 1.11
C LEU A 233 19.96 19.01 1.79
N ILE A 234 20.40 18.00 1.03
CA ILE A 234 20.65 16.64 1.55
C ILE A 234 21.77 16.67 2.59
N ALA A 235 22.91 17.28 2.27
CA ALA A 235 24.06 17.35 3.16
C ALA A 235 23.71 18.09 4.46
N TYR A 236 22.99 19.21 4.36
CA TYR A 236 22.56 19.97 5.52
C TYR A 236 21.59 19.18 6.40
N TYR A 237 20.62 18.48 5.79
CA TYR A 237 19.68 17.64 6.52
C TYR A 237 20.39 16.55 7.33
N ARG A 238 21.30 15.80 6.70
CA ARG A 238 22.06 14.72 7.35
C ARG A 238 22.93 15.23 8.50
N ASN A 239 23.62 16.35 8.29
CA ASN A 239 24.58 16.86 9.27
C ASN A 239 23.93 17.61 10.43
N HIS A 240 22.72 18.16 10.24
CA HIS A 240 22.18 19.14 11.19
C HIS A 240 20.72 18.92 11.60
N ILE A 241 19.95 18.06 10.93
CA ILE A 241 18.52 17.85 11.22
C ILE A 241 18.23 16.43 11.64
N GLN A 242 18.78 15.43 10.93
CA GLN A 242 18.47 14.02 11.13
C GLN A 242 18.49 13.61 12.61
N ASN A 243 19.60 13.90 13.31
CA ASN A 243 19.81 13.51 14.70
C ASN A 243 19.59 14.64 15.71
N THR A 244 19.13 15.81 15.27
CA THR A 244 18.94 16.98 16.13
C THR A 244 17.52 16.99 16.69
N GLU A 245 17.38 17.20 18.00
CA GLU A 245 16.07 17.44 18.60
C GLU A 245 15.49 18.78 18.13
N LEU A 246 14.21 18.78 17.76
CA LEU A 246 13.49 19.94 17.24
C LEU A 246 12.12 20.03 17.94
N VAL A 247 11.58 21.24 18.06
CA VAL A 247 10.25 21.46 18.62
C VAL A 247 9.19 20.94 17.63
N PRO A 248 8.28 20.04 18.04
CA PRO A 248 7.26 19.44 17.15
C PRO A 248 6.12 20.43 16.86
N LEU A 249 6.39 21.40 15.98
CA LEU A 249 5.43 22.41 15.55
C LEU A 249 4.84 22.06 14.19
N PHE A 250 3.61 22.51 13.93
CA PHE A 250 2.97 22.36 12.61
C PHE A 250 3.82 22.87 11.43
N ILE A 251 4.57 23.96 11.63
CA ILE A 251 5.44 24.49 10.57
C ILE A 251 6.63 23.55 10.29
N VAL A 252 7.13 22.84 11.31
CA VAL A 252 8.20 21.84 11.15
C VAL A 252 7.67 20.62 10.41
N GLN A 253 6.49 20.15 10.81
CA GLN A 253 5.76 19.08 10.11
C GLN A 253 5.63 19.41 8.62
N TYR A 254 5.19 20.63 8.28
CA TYR A 254 5.02 21.07 6.90
C TYR A 254 6.34 21.13 6.10
N GLU A 255 7.44 21.60 6.69
CA GLU A 255 8.73 21.65 5.97
C GLU A 255 9.33 20.26 5.75
N LEU A 256 9.13 19.32 6.68
CA LEU A 256 9.52 17.92 6.51
C LEU A 256 8.66 17.22 5.45
N GLU A 257 7.35 17.49 5.38
CA GLU A 257 6.48 16.99 4.31
C GLU A 257 6.98 17.45 2.94
N ARG A 258 7.25 18.75 2.78
CA ARG A 258 7.83 19.29 1.52
C ARG A 258 9.19 18.70 1.20
N PHE A 259 10.00 18.38 2.23
CA PHE A 259 11.28 17.72 2.04
C PHE A 259 11.06 16.32 1.46
N VAL A 260 10.21 15.50 2.07
CA VAL A 260 9.87 14.15 1.59
C VAL A 260 9.27 14.21 0.19
N GLU A 261 8.22 15.00 -0.02
CA GLU A 261 7.52 15.17 -1.29
C GLU A 261 8.48 15.44 -2.45
N ARG A 262 9.43 16.36 -2.26
CA ARG A 262 10.43 16.71 -3.26
C ARG A 262 11.30 15.53 -3.68
N PHE A 263 11.69 14.68 -2.74
CA PHE A 263 12.50 13.51 -3.05
C PHE A 263 11.68 12.38 -3.67
N LEU A 264 10.41 12.23 -3.25
CA LEU A 264 9.46 11.34 -3.90
C LEU A 264 9.24 11.71 -5.36
N ILE A 265 9.00 12.98 -5.67
CA ILE A 265 8.84 13.50 -7.04
C ILE A 265 10.05 13.12 -7.91
N SER A 266 11.26 13.19 -7.32
CA SER A 266 12.51 12.93 -8.03
C SER A 266 12.96 11.47 -8.05
N GLY A 267 12.24 10.56 -7.39
CA GLY A 267 12.58 9.14 -7.27
C GLY A 267 13.77 8.81 -6.35
N ASP A 268 14.12 9.67 -5.40
CA ASP A 268 15.24 9.45 -4.46
C ASP A 268 14.72 8.89 -3.14
N GLU A 269 14.56 7.57 -3.12
CA GLU A 269 14.02 6.82 -1.98
C GLU A 269 14.85 6.98 -0.72
N THR A 270 16.18 6.97 -0.84
CA THR A 270 17.07 7.03 0.32
C THR A 270 16.84 8.32 1.10
N THR A 271 16.72 9.45 0.39
CA THR A 271 16.53 10.75 1.05
C THR A 271 15.09 10.92 1.52
N ALA A 272 14.09 10.47 0.75
CA ALA A 272 12.69 10.47 1.19
C ALA A 272 12.51 9.69 2.50
N ASN A 273 13.12 8.51 2.60
CA ASN A 273 13.08 7.65 3.79
C ASN A 273 13.72 8.29 5.02
N LEU A 274 14.82 9.05 4.84
CA LEU A 274 15.41 9.83 5.95
C LEU A 274 14.46 10.93 6.46
N GLY A 275 13.69 11.54 5.57
CA GLY A 275 12.64 12.51 5.92
C GLY A 275 11.50 11.86 6.69
N LEU A 276 10.98 10.73 6.18
CA LEU A 276 9.86 10.00 6.77
C LEU A 276 10.18 9.45 8.17
N LYS A 277 11.39 8.91 8.37
CA LYS A 277 11.83 8.44 9.69
C LYS A 277 11.83 9.58 10.70
N LYS A 278 12.46 10.71 10.37
CA LYS A 278 12.47 11.89 11.25
C LYS A 278 11.07 12.41 11.53
N TYR A 279 10.19 12.42 10.52
CA TYR A 279 8.81 12.83 10.67
C TYR A 279 8.08 11.94 11.69
N SER A 280 8.28 10.62 11.61
CA SER A 280 7.74 9.65 12.58
C SER A 280 8.36 9.79 13.97
N ASP A 281 9.69 9.94 14.06
CA ASP A 281 10.42 10.12 15.32
C ASP A 281 9.95 11.34 16.11
N MET A 282 9.45 12.36 15.41
CA MET A 282 8.87 13.57 16.00
C MET A 282 7.40 13.40 16.43
N GLY A 283 6.81 12.22 16.24
CA GLY A 283 5.44 11.89 16.62
C GLY A 283 4.38 12.49 15.71
N PHE A 284 4.74 12.92 14.49
CA PHE A 284 3.77 13.50 13.56
C PHE A 284 2.91 12.42 12.89
N LYS A 285 1.64 12.74 12.68
CA LYS A 285 0.70 11.91 11.91
C LYS A 285 0.56 12.45 10.50
N LEU A 286 0.62 11.57 9.51
CA LEU A 286 0.38 11.94 8.11
C LEU A 286 -1.07 12.37 7.90
N ARG A 287 -1.27 13.50 7.21
CA ARG A 287 -2.59 13.98 6.83
C ARG A 287 -3.14 13.19 5.63
N PRO A 288 -4.46 12.99 5.51
CA PRO A 288 -5.07 12.28 4.38
C PRO A 288 -4.65 12.81 3.00
N ASP A 289 -4.59 14.13 2.85
CA ASP A 289 -4.17 14.77 1.59
C ASP A 289 -2.71 14.43 1.25
N THR A 290 -1.82 14.53 2.24
CA THR A 290 -0.39 14.21 2.08
C THR A 290 -0.17 12.73 1.77
N ILE A 291 -0.97 11.84 2.36
CA ILE A 291 -0.96 10.41 2.04
C ILE A 291 -1.32 10.20 0.57
N THR A 292 -2.36 10.89 0.11
CA THR A 292 -2.81 10.80 -1.28
C THR A 292 -1.71 11.26 -2.24
N ASP A 293 -1.06 12.40 -1.95
CA ASP A 293 0.04 12.92 -2.75
C ASP A 293 1.25 11.98 -2.74
N PHE A 294 1.66 11.49 -1.56
CA PHE A 294 2.81 10.58 -1.43
C PHE A 294 2.57 9.27 -2.19
N ARG A 295 1.36 8.71 -2.11
CA ARG A 295 0.97 7.52 -2.88
C ARG A 295 1.14 7.77 -4.37
N ALA A 296 0.58 8.87 -4.89
CA ALA A 296 0.68 9.21 -6.31
C ALA A 296 2.14 9.32 -6.81
N PHE A 297 3.04 9.85 -6.00
CA PHE A 297 4.47 9.93 -6.36
C PHE A 297 5.20 8.60 -6.24
N ILE A 298 4.87 7.79 -5.24
CA ILE A 298 5.46 6.46 -5.04
C ILE A 298 5.09 5.54 -6.20
N ASP A 299 3.82 5.53 -6.61
CA ASP A 299 3.34 4.71 -7.73
C ASP A 299 3.96 5.18 -9.04
N ARG A 300 3.95 6.49 -9.29
CA ARG A 300 4.54 7.08 -10.50
C ARG A 300 6.02 6.74 -10.67
N ASN A 301 6.77 6.69 -9.57
CA ASN A 301 8.22 6.50 -9.59
C ASN A 301 8.66 5.11 -9.13
N MET A 302 7.72 4.18 -8.88
CA MET A 302 7.97 2.80 -8.45
C MET A 302 8.85 2.68 -7.19
N LEU A 303 8.55 3.48 -6.16
CA LEU A 303 9.41 3.65 -4.97
C LEU A 303 9.18 2.57 -3.89
N LYS A 304 9.72 1.38 -4.11
CA LYS A 304 9.46 0.17 -3.31
C LYS A 304 9.83 0.30 -1.83
N GLN A 305 11.03 0.78 -1.51
CA GLN A 305 11.51 0.87 -0.11
C GLN A 305 10.72 1.93 0.66
N THR A 306 10.34 3.00 -0.02
CA THR A 306 9.53 4.07 0.55
C THR A 306 8.11 3.59 0.84
N ASN A 307 7.50 2.85 -0.11
CA ASN A 307 6.18 2.23 0.06
C ASN A 307 6.18 1.32 1.30
N LYS A 308 7.18 0.44 1.41
CA LYS A 308 7.39 -0.44 2.58
C LYS A 308 7.49 0.35 3.88
N LEU A 309 8.33 1.40 3.91
CA LEU A 309 8.53 2.21 5.12
C LEU A 309 7.23 2.91 5.55
N LEU A 310 6.41 3.39 4.61
CA LEU A 310 5.13 4.01 4.94
C LEU A 310 4.12 3.00 5.49
N LEU A 311 4.10 1.78 4.96
CA LEU A 311 3.29 0.68 5.50
C LEU A 311 3.72 0.30 6.93
N GLU A 312 5.02 0.31 7.21
CA GLU A 312 5.57 0.01 8.53
C GLU A 312 5.30 1.13 9.55
N LEU A 313 5.45 2.39 9.15
CA LEU A 313 5.32 3.53 10.06
C LEU A 313 3.87 3.99 10.26
N TYR A 314 2.99 3.79 9.27
CA TYR A 314 1.62 4.32 9.30
C TYR A 314 0.56 3.30 8.81
N PRO A 315 0.51 2.08 9.39
CA PRO A 315 -0.35 1.00 8.89
C PRO A 315 -1.85 1.36 8.88
N ASP A 316 -2.33 2.15 9.85
CA ASP A 316 -3.76 2.51 9.95
C ASP A 316 -4.19 3.56 8.91
N SER A 317 -3.24 4.34 8.38
CA SER A 317 -3.52 5.50 7.52
C SER A 317 -3.02 5.30 6.09
N TYR A 318 -2.05 4.40 5.89
CA TYR A 318 -1.41 4.13 4.62
C TYR A 318 -1.75 2.70 4.16
N ALA A 319 -2.77 2.57 3.32
CA ALA A 319 -3.14 1.33 2.64
C ALA A 319 -2.72 1.39 1.16
N PRO A 320 -2.27 0.29 0.55
CA PRO A 320 -1.98 0.25 -0.88
C PRO A 320 -3.26 0.55 -1.70
N LEU A 321 -3.11 1.33 -2.77
CA LEU A 321 -4.20 1.64 -3.69
C LEU A 321 -4.36 0.48 -4.68
N HIS A 322 -5.57 -0.08 -4.73
CA HIS A 322 -5.95 -1.25 -5.53
C HIS A 322 -5.34 -2.57 -5.05
N ASN A 323 -6.12 -3.64 -5.15
CA ASN A 323 -5.88 -5.01 -4.69
C ASN A 323 -4.72 -5.74 -5.38
N THR A 324 -3.62 -5.04 -5.64
CA THR A 324 -2.40 -5.57 -6.22
C THR A 324 -1.25 -5.21 -5.28
N LEU A 325 -1.14 -5.96 -4.19
CA LEU A 325 0.19 -6.26 -3.65
C LEU A 325 0.92 -7.00 -4.77
N SER A 326 1.67 -6.27 -5.59
CA SER A 326 2.47 -6.89 -6.63
C SER A 326 3.66 -7.56 -5.96
N LEU A 327 4.16 -8.65 -6.55
CA LEU A 327 5.35 -9.38 -6.08
C LEU A 327 6.54 -8.44 -5.86
N ASN A 328 6.57 -7.33 -6.61
CA ASN A 328 7.54 -6.25 -6.53
C ASN A 328 7.47 -5.42 -5.23
N ASP A 329 6.30 -5.28 -4.60
CA ASP A 329 6.09 -4.45 -3.41
C ASP A 329 6.53 -5.14 -2.11
N VAL A 330 6.61 -6.47 -2.13
CA VAL A 330 6.86 -7.33 -0.96
C VAL A 330 7.92 -8.40 -1.21
N GLU A 331 8.74 -8.20 -2.24
CA GLU A 331 9.79 -9.13 -2.69
C GLU A 331 10.76 -9.52 -1.57
N ASP A 332 11.09 -8.58 -0.68
CA ASP A 332 11.99 -8.79 0.47
C ASP A 332 11.25 -9.04 1.81
N SER A 333 9.92 -9.07 1.79
CA SER A 333 9.11 -9.28 3.00
C SER A 333 8.93 -10.77 3.30
N ASN A 334 8.84 -11.11 4.59
CA ASN A 334 8.48 -12.45 5.03
C ASN A 334 6.96 -12.66 4.92
N MET A 335 6.51 -13.92 4.92
CA MET A 335 5.10 -14.25 4.75
C MET A 335 4.21 -13.61 5.83
N GLU A 336 4.67 -13.59 7.08
CA GLU A 336 3.93 -13.00 8.20
C GLU A 336 3.64 -11.51 8.00
N LEU A 337 4.63 -10.74 7.55
CA LEU A 337 4.48 -9.31 7.29
C LEU A 337 3.49 -9.07 6.13
N VAL A 338 3.56 -9.85 5.06
CA VAL A 338 2.64 -9.70 3.92
C VAL A 338 1.20 -10.01 4.34
N LEU A 339 0.99 -11.08 5.13
CA LEU A 339 -0.33 -11.42 5.63
C LEU A 339 -0.85 -10.40 6.64
N ALA A 340 0.01 -9.81 7.47
CA ALA A 340 -0.38 -8.73 8.38
C ALA A 340 -0.83 -7.48 7.60
N ILE A 341 -0.14 -7.12 6.53
CA ILE A 341 -0.53 -6.02 5.65
C ILE A 341 -1.89 -6.30 5.00
N LEU A 342 -2.10 -7.51 4.46
CA LEU A 342 -3.37 -7.92 3.85
C LEU A 342 -4.54 -7.90 4.83
N ASN A 343 -4.29 -8.29 6.08
CA ASN A 343 -5.32 -8.27 7.11
C ASN A 343 -5.67 -6.82 7.55
N ASN A 344 -4.69 -5.93 7.61
CA ASN A 344 -4.89 -4.55 8.06
C ASN A 344 -5.43 -3.64 6.94
N SER A 345 -5.26 -4.02 5.67
CA SER A 345 -5.69 -3.21 4.52
C SER A 345 -7.21 -3.20 4.30
N ASN A 346 -8.00 -3.88 5.14
CA ASN A 346 -9.46 -4.06 4.98
C ASN A 346 -9.86 -4.47 3.55
N VAL A 347 -8.97 -5.17 2.84
CA VAL A 347 -9.25 -5.64 1.49
C VAL A 347 -10.32 -6.72 1.58
N ASP A 348 -11.46 -6.45 0.97
CA ASP A 348 -12.50 -7.45 0.80
C ASP A 348 -12.10 -8.44 -0.30
N LEU A 349 -11.37 -9.49 0.11
CA LEU A 349 -10.98 -10.60 -0.75
C LEU A 349 -12.17 -11.39 -1.31
N SER A 350 -13.40 -11.14 -0.82
CA SER A 350 -14.60 -11.73 -1.42
C SER A 350 -15.03 -11.01 -2.71
N GLN A 351 -14.64 -9.75 -2.89
CA GLN A 351 -14.99 -8.93 -4.05
C GLN A 351 -13.91 -8.90 -5.13
N TYR A 352 -12.67 -9.29 -4.81
CA TYR A 352 -11.53 -9.19 -5.72
C TYR A 352 -10.65 -10.45 -5.68
N GLU A 353 -10.44 -11.09 -6.84
CA GLU A 353 -9.45 -12.15 -6.99
C GLU A 353 -8.04 -11.58 -6.91
N MET A 354 -7.39 -11.74 -5.75
CA MET A 354 -5.97 -11.43 -5.59
C MET A 354 -5.16 -12.68 -5.86
N ASN A 355 -4.24 -12.62 -6.83
CA ASN A 355 -3.32 -13.73 -7.07
C ASN A 355 -2.23 -13.76 -5.98
N LEU A 356 -2.39 -14.68 -5.03
CA LEU A 356 -1.44 -14.90 -3.93
C LEU A 356 -0.39 -15.98 -4.23
N ASP A 357 -0.32 -16.53 -5.46
CA ASP A 357 0.61 -17.60 -5.82
C ASP A 357 2.08 -17.22 -5.54
N PHE A 358 2.41 -15.93 -5.57
CA PHE A 358 3.76 -15.47 -5.23
C PHE A 358 4.18 -15.83 -3.81
N LEU A 359 3.23 -15.94 -2.86
CA LEU A 359 3.50 -16.34 -1.49
C LEU A 359 3.96 -17.79 -1.38
N ILE A 360 3.73 -18.63 -2.40
CA ILE A 360 4.26 -20.00 -2.45
C ILE A 360 5.79 -19.97 -2.37
N SER A 361 6.45 -18.96 -2.97
CA SER A 361 7.90 -18.77 -2.89
C SER A 361 8.40 -18.42 -1.48
N LYS A 362 7.49 -18.02 -0.58
CA LYS A 362 7.78 -17.65 0.81
C LYS A 362 7.56 -18.81 1.78
N ILE A 363 6.97 -19.91 1.33
CA ILE A 363 6.81 -21.11 2.14
C ILE A 363 8.16 -21.84 2.18
N PRO A 364 8.74 -22.09 3.36
CA PRO A 364 10.00 -22.80 3.46
C PRO A 364 9.86 -24.24 2.95
N PRO A 365 10.91 -24.82 2.33
CA PRO A 365 10.91 -26.21 1.91
C PRO A 365 11.03 -27.12 3.15
N LEU A 366 9.89 -27.47 3.75
CA LEU A 366 9.82 -28.37 4.89
C LEU A 366 9.81 -29.83 4.42
N GLN A 367 10.40 -30.72 5.22
CA GLN A 367 10.57 -32.13 4.84
C GLN A 367 9.34 -33.00 5.17
N GLN A 368 8.58 -32.66 6.20
CA GLN A 368 7.42 -33.43 6.65
C GLN A 368 6.13 -32.63 6.48
N GLY A 369 5.02 -33.32 6.17
CA GLY A 369 3.72 -32.65 5.98
C GLY A 369 3.19 -31.97 7.24
N ARG A 370 3.51 -32.54 8.41
CA ARG A 370 3.11 -31.99 9.72
C ARG A 370 3.74 -30.62 10.00
N ASP A 371 4.95 -30.40 9.51
CA ASP A 371 5.66 -29.13 9.69
C ASP A 371 4.98 -28.02 8.87
N TYR A 372 4.47 -28.34 7.66
CA TYR A 372 3.69 -27.40 6.86
C TYR A 372 2.44 -26.93 7.60
N TYR A 373 1.72 -27.83 8.27
CA TYR A 373 0.54 -27.44 9.03
C TYR A 373 0.90 -26.61 10.28
N SER A 374 2.01 -26.94 10.93
CA SER A 374 2.53 -26.16 12.06
C SER A 374 2.92 -24.73 11.64
N PHE A 375 3.57 -24.60 10.48
CA PHE A 375 3.90 -23.28 9.90
C PHE A 375 2.65 -22.52 9.45
N PHE A 376 1.67 -23.19 8.83
CA PHE A 376 0.37 -22.59 8.51
C PHE A 376 -0.28 -21.99 9.77
N LYS A 377 -0.29 -22.73 10.89
CA LYS A 377 -0.83 -22.25 12.17
C LYS A 377 -0.06 -21.08 12.77
N SER A 378 1.24 -20.93 12.53
CA SER A 378 2.01 -19.80 13.06
C SER A 378 1.71 -18.49 12.32
N VAL A 379 1.48 -18.59 11.00
CA VAL A 379 1.27 -17.41 10.14
C VAL A 379 -0.18 -16.96 10.05
N VAL A 380 -1.15 -17.89 10.14
CA VAL A 380 -2.58 -17.55 10.10
C VAL A 380 -3.07 -17.08 11.47
N LYS A 381 -3.65 -15.89 11.54
CA LYS A 381 -4.19 -15.33 12.79
C LYS A 381 -5.69 -15.62 12.94
N PRO A 382 -6.21 -15.77 14.19
CA PRO A 382 -7.62 -16.08 14.42
C PRO A 382 -8.60 -15.03 13.87
N ASN A 383 -8.17 -13.76 13.82
CA ASN A 383 -8.96 -12.63 13.35
C ASN A 383 -9.02 -12.49 11.82
N PHE A 384 -8.28 -13.31 11.06
CA PHE A 384 -8.35 -13.29 9.60
C PHE A 384 -9.75 -13.73 9.14
N ASN A 385 -10.28 -13.06 8.11
CA ASN A 385 -11.57 -13.44 7.54
C ASN A 385 -11.51 -14.83 6.88
N GLN A 386 -12.68 -15.47 6.72
CA GLN A 386 -12.76 -16.85 6.24
C GLN A 386 -12.22 -17.02 4.81
N LYS A 387 -12.43 -16.04 3.93
CA LYS A 387 -11.92 -16.07 2.55
C LYS A 387 -10.39 -16.04 2.51
N MET A 388 -9.75 -15.19 3.32
CA MET A 388 -8.31 -15.12 3.47
C MET A 388 -7.73 -16.43 4.01
N LYS A 389 -8.37 -17.01 5.03
CA LYS A 389 -8.00 -18.34 5.55
C LYS A 389 -8.10 -19.43 4.47
N CYS A 390 -9.18 -19.44 3.68
CA CYS A 390 -9.34 -20.35 2.55
C CYS A 390 -8.21 -20.20 1.52
N ASP A 391 -7.90 -18.97 1.11
CA ASP A 391 -6.91 -18.73 0.06
C ASP A 391 -5.50 -19.09 0.54
N ILE A 392 -5.12 -18.74 1.78
CA ILE A 392 -3.85 -19.15 2.37
C ILE A 392 -3.78 -20.68 2.48
N PHE A 393 -4.85 -21.33 2.95
CA PHE A 393 -4.88 -22.80 3.05
C PHE A 393 -4.71 -23.47 1.67
N GLY A 394 -5.35 -22.92 0.62
CA GLY A 394 -5.17 -23.34 -0.76
C GLY A 394 -3.72 -23.24 -1.26
N LEU A 395 -2.98 -22.20 -0.88
CA LEU A 395 -1.55 -22.07 -1.20
C LEU A 395 -0.71 -23.19 -0.57
N PHE A 396 -1.00 -23.52 0.70
CA PHE A 396 -0.31 -24.61 1.40
C PHE A 396 -0.66 -25.97 0.81
N ILE A 397 -1.92 -26.21 0.43
CA ILE A 397 -2.35 -27.41 -0.31
C ILE A 397 -1.55 -27.54 -1.61
N LYS A 398 -1.49 -26.47 -2.41
CA LYS A 398 -0.76 -26.45 -3.68
C LYS A 398 0.73 -26.70 -3.48
N HIS A 399 1.35 -26.04 -2.51
CA HIS A 399 2.78 -26.23 -2.22
C HIS A 399 3.08 -27.65 -1.72
N ALA A 400 2.33 -28.14 -0.74
CA ALA A 400 2.49 -29.49 -0.18
C ALA A 400 2.27 -30.58 -1.24
N SER A 401 1.32 -30.39 -2.17
CA SER A 401 1.11 -31.33 -3.27
C SER A 401 2.34 -31.46 -4.18
N GLY A 402 3.07 -30.37 -4.41
CA GLY A 402 4.31 -30.37 -5.20
C GLY A 402 5.48 -31.12 -4.55
N GLN A 403 5.42 -31.36 -3.24
CA GLN A 403 6.45 -32.12 -2.50
C GLN A 403 6.21 -33.65 -2.55
N GLY A 404 5.08 -34.08 -3.10
CA GLY A 404 4.72 -35.49 -3.30
C GLY A 404 3.72 -36.04 -2.27
N PHE A 405 3.18 -37.22 -2.60
CA PHE A 405 2.03 -37.82 -1.92
C PHE A 405 2.17 -37.95 -0.39
N GLN A 406 3.32 -38.43 0.09
CA GLN A 406 3.54 -38.63 1.52
C GLN A 406 3.42 -37.32 2.32
N CYS A 407 4.11 -36.27 1.85
CA CYS A 407 4.08 -34.95 2.47
C CYS A 407 2.68 -34.36 2.44
N PHE A 408 2.01 -34.49 1.29
CA PHE A 408 0.64 -34.00 1.11
C PHE A 408 -0.37 -34.66 2.05
N ILE A 409 -0.35 -35.99 2.17
CA ILE A 409 -1.27 -36.72 3.07
C ILE A 409 -0.97 -36.40 4.53
N GLU A 410 0.30 -36.33 4.95
CA GLU A 410 0.65 -35.95 6.33
C GLU A 410 0.18 -34.53 6.70
N PHE A 411 0.27 -33.60 5.73
CA PHE A 411 -0.26 -32.26 5.87
C PHE A 411 -1.78 -32.28 6.09
N LEU A 412 -2.52 -33.00 5.23
CA LEU A 412 -3.98 -33.12 5.35
C LEU A 412 -4.40 -33.85 6.63
N GLU A 413 -3.73 -34.93 7.03
CA GLU A 413 -4.01 -35.64 8.29
C GLU A 413 -3.84 -34.72 9.50
N SER A 414 -2.81 -33.87 9.47
CA SER A 414 -2.60 -32.87 10.53
C SER A 414 -3.66 -31.78 10.48
N ALA A 415 -3.99 -31.28 9.29
CA ALA A 415 -4.97 -30.23 9.11
C ALA A 415 -6.39 -30.65 9.48
N PHE A 416 -6.81 -31.86 9.08
CA PHE A 416 -8.16 -32.37 9.30
C PHE A 416 -8.42 -32.84 10.73
N SER A 417 -7.42 -32.76 11.61
CA SER A 417 -7.65 -32.79 13.07
C SER A 417 -8.48 -31.59 13.55
N ASP A 418 -8.54 -30.52 12.75
CA ASP A 418 -9.31 -29.31 13.00
C ASP A 418 -10.49 -29.22 12.03
N ARG A 419 -11.72 -29.18 12.57
CA ARG A 419 -12.95 -29.11 11.78
C ARG A 419 -13.02 -27.86 10.90
N GLU A 420 -12.45 -26.74 11.33
CA GLU A 420 -12.42 -25.51 10.53
C GLU A 420 -11.67 -25.77 9.21
N MET A 421 -10.55 -26.50 9.25
CA MET A 421 -9.74 -26.79 8.07
C MET A 421 -10.46 -27.71 7.08
N VAL A 422 -11.25 -28.67 7.57
CA VAL A 422 -12.07 -29.53 6.70
C VAL A 422 -13.13 -28.68 5.97
N LEU A 423 -13.75 -27.72 6.66
CA LEU A 423 -14.72 -26.81 6.03
C LEU A 423 -14.06 -25.88 5.00
N LEU A 424 -12.87 -25.34 5.30
CA LEU A 424 -12.09 -24.55 4.33
C LEU A 424 -11.68 -25.40 3.11
N PHE A 425 -11.35 -26.68 3.32
CA PHE A 425 -11.03 -27.61 2.24
C PHE A 425 -12.20 -27.80 1.28
N VAL A 426 -13.40 -28.04 1.81
CA VAL A 426 -14.60 -28.30 1.00
C VAL A 426 -15.14 -27.04 0.34
N ALA A 427 -15.06 -25.87 0.98
CA ALA A 427 -15.57 -24.61 0.45
C ALA A 427 -14.96 -24.21 -0.92
N ASN A 428 -13.70 -24.62 -1.18
CA ASN A 428 -13.00 -24.38 -2.45
C ASN A 428 -13.08 -25.56 -3.45
N ALA A 429 -13.81 -26.64 -3.11
CA ALA A 429 -13.91 -27.83 -3.95
C ALA A 429 -14.82 -27.66 -5.20
N THR A 430 -15.77 -26.72 -5.16
CA THR A 430 -16.79 -26.54 -6.22
C THR A 430 -16.37 -25.56 -7.32
N ASN A 431 -15.16 -25.01 -7.26
CA ASN A 431 -14.66 -24.07 -8.27
C ASN A 431 -14.06 -24.85 -9.45
N LYS A 432 -14.49 -24.58 -10.69
CA LYS A 432 -14.00 -25.22 -11.95
C LYS A 432 -12.52 -24.93 -12.28
N ALA A 433 -11.72 -24.52 -11.29
CA ALA A 433 -10.32 -24.20 -11.45
C ALA A 433 -9.44 -25.46 -11.30
N ARG A 434 -8.34 -25.51 -12.05
CA ARG A 434 -7.29 -26.55 -12.01
C ARG A 434 -6.72 -26.83 -10.59
N TYR A 435 -7.03 -25.98 -9.62
CA TYR A 435 -6.57 -26.04 -8.23
C TYR A 435 -7.72 -26.06 -7.22
N SER A 436 -8.91 -26.57 -7.59
CA SER A 436 -9.84 -27.03 -6.54
C SER A 436 -9.09 -28.00 -5.62
N ASN A 437 -9.40 -27.98 -4.32
CA ASN A 437 -8.58 -28.68 -3.34
C ASN A 437 -8.49 -30.20 -3.59
N PHE A 438 -9.47 -30.79 -4.29
CA PHE A 438 -9.42 -32.18 -4.74
C PHE A 438 -8.46 -32.42 -5.92
N HIS A 439 -8.30 -31.45 -6.83
CA HIS A 439 -7.32 -31.58 -7.92
C HIS A 439 -5.88 -31.63 -7.40
N ALA A 440 -5.60 -31.09 -6.20
CA ALA A 440 -4.27 -31.12 -5.60
C ALA A 440 -3.77 -32.54 -5.26
N PHE A 441 -4.65 -33.54 -5.17
CA PHE A 441 -4.22 -34.93 -5.03
C PHE A 441 -3.46 -35.45 -6.26
N PHE A 442 -3.82 -35.01 -7.47
CA PHE A 442 -3.20 -35.54 -8.69
C PHE A 442 -1.72 -35.11 -8.86
N PRO A 443 -1.33 -33.83 -8.67
CA PRO A 443 0.08 -33.46 -8.60
C PRO A 443 0.84 -34.22 -7.51
N ALA A 444 0.23 -34.44 -6.34
CA ALA A 444 0.86 -35.20 -5.27
C ALA A 444 1.13 -36.67 -5.66
N MET A 445 0.20 -37.27 -6.41
CA MET A 445 0.28 -38.64 -6.93
C MET A 445 1.08 -38.75 -8.24
N SER A 446 1.51 -37.66 -8.88
CA SER A 446 2.16 -37.68 -10.20
C SER A 446 3.62 -38.17 -10.17
N SER A 447 4.08 -38.71 -9.05
CA SER A 447 5.47 -39.13 -8.90
C SER A 447 5.77 -40.38 -9.74
N ASN A 448 7.01 -40.53 -10.20
CA ASN A 448 7.47 -41.74 -10.89
C ASN A 448 7.57 -42.98 -9.97
N LYS A 449 7.23 -42.85 -8.69
CA LYS A 449 7.26 -43.95 -7.72
C LYS A 449 6.11 -44.92 -8.02
N PRO A 450 6.35 -46.24 -8.01
CA PRO A 450 5.35 -47.23 -8.40
C PRO A 450 4.36 -47.55 -7.25
N THR A 451 3.66 -46.55 -6.69
CA THR A 451 2.97 -46.71 -5.39
C THR A 451 1.63 -45.99 -5.18
N HIS A 452 0.85 -45.61 -6.20
CA HIS A 452 -0.42 -44.88 -5.97
C HIS A 452 -1.61 -45.34 -6.81
N LYS A 453 -1.56 -46.55 -7.36
CA LYS A 453 -2.59 -47.09 -8.25
C LYS A 453 -3.93 -47.28 -7.54
N THR A 454 -3.94 -47.90 -6.37
CA THR A 454 -5.18 -48.14 -5.59
C THR A 454 -5.70 -46.86 -4.95
N ALA A 455 -4.81 -45.98 -4.47
CA ALA A 455 -5.19 -44.66 -3.95
C ALA A 455 -5.83 -43.78 -5.04
N SER A 456 -5.27 -43.81 -6.26
CA SER A 456 -5.84 -43.11 -7.43
C SER A 456 -7.26 -43.60 -7.77
N LEU A 457 -7.48 -44.92 -7.73
CA LEU A 457 -8.78 -45.52 -8.04
C LEU A 457 -9.82 -45.18 -6.97
N LEU A 458 -9.42 -45.21 -5.69
CA LEU A 458 -10.27 -44.80 -4.59
C LEU A 458 -10.73 -43.34 -4.77
N LEU A 459 -9.79 -42.43 -5.05
CA LEU A 459 -10.09 -41.01 -5.26
C LEU A 459 -11.01 -40.81 -6.47
N PHE A 460 -10.71 -41.46 -7.59
CA PHE A 460 -11.52 -41.36 -8.80
C PHE A 460 -12.95 -41.83 -8.55
N ASN A 461 -13.13 -42.99 -7.93
CA ASN A 461 -14.44 -43.55 -7.59
C ASN A 461 -15.20 -42.65 -6.60
N PHE A 462 -14.51 -42.06 -5.63
CA PHE A 462 -15.08 -41.10 -4.69
C PHE A 462 -15.64 -39.87 -5.42
N LEU A 463 -14.82 -39.25 -6.29
CA LEU A 463 -15.22 -38.07 -7.06
C LEU A 463 -16.38 -38.38 -8.03
N GLN A 464 -16.34 -39.53 -8.72
CA GLN A 464 -17.41 -39.97 -9.62
C GLN A 464 -18.74 -40.22 -8.89
N LYS A 465 -18.72 -40.89 -7.72
CA LYS A 465 -19.95 -41.26 -6.99
C LYS A 465 -20.61 -40.09 -6.26
N LYS A 466 -19.82 -39.19 -5.69
CA LYS A 466 -20.31 -38.20 -4.72
C LYS A 466 -20.44 -36.80 -5.31
N ILE A 467 -19.76 -36.53 -6.43
CA ILE A 467 -19.60 -35.18 -6.99
C ILE A 467 -19.91 -35.16 -8.51
N ALA A 468 -20.78 -36.07 -8.96
CA ALA A 468 -21.10 -36.30 -10.37
C ALA A 468 -21.53 -35.03 -11.15
N ASP A 469 -22.01 -33.98 -10.46
CA ASP A 469 -22.47 -32.75 -11.09
C ASP A 469 -21.58 -31.51 -10.85
N SER A 470 -20.51 -31.59 -10.05
CA SER A 470 -19.74 -30.37 -9.67
C SER A 470 -18.22 -30.40 -9.80
N VAL A 471 -17.57 -31.57 -9.92
CA VAL A 471 -16.11 -31.65 -10.14
C VAL A 471 -15.83 -32.35 -11.46
N GLU A 472 -15.43 -31.56 -12.44
CA GLU A 472 -15.02 -32.03 -13.76
C GLU A 472 -13.52 -32.37 -13.74
N LEU A 473 -13.17 -33.65 -13.95
CA LEU A 473 -11.76 -34.06 -14.00
C LEU A 473 -11.05 -33.44 -15.21
N MET A 474 -9.89 -32.85 -14.96
CA MET A 474 -9.10 -32.17 -15.97
C MET A 474 -8.24 -33.17 -16.78
N PRO A 475 -7.81 -32.81 -18.00
CA PRO A 475 -6.87 -33.64 -18.78
C PRO A 475 -5.58 -34.01 -18.02
N PHE A 476 -5.09 -33.12 -17.14
CA PHE A 476 -3.95 -33.41 -16.28
C PHE A 476 -4.25 -34.52 -15.26
N ASP A 477 -5.43 -34.51 -14.63
CA ASP A 477 -5.83 -35.51 -13.64
C ASP A 477 -5.88 -36.90 -14.28
N TYR A 478 -6.50 -37.01 -15.45
CA TYR A 478 -6.50 -38.24 -16.25
C TYR A 478 -5.10 -38.69 -16.64
N SER A 479 -4.19 -37.75 -16.93
CA SER A 479 -2.80 -38.11 -17.25
C SER A 479 -2.09 -38.77 -16.06
N VAL A 480 -2.37 -38.33 -14.83
CA VAL A 480 -1.86 -38.96 -13.59
C VAL A 480 -2.50 -40.32 -13.36
N LEU A 481 -3.83 -40.42 -13.49
CA LEU A 481 -4.57 -41.68 -13.33
C LEU A 481 -4.08 -42.76 -14.31
N LEU A 482 -3.97 -42.42 -15.60
CA LEU A 482 -3.49 -43.31 -16.64
C LEU A 482 -2.03 -43.72 -16.39
N ASN A 483 -1.15 -42.79 -16.02
CA ASN A 483 0.24 -43.12 -15.70
C ASN A 483 0.35 -44.08 -14.50
N ASN A 484 -0.45 -43.86 -13.45
CA ASN A 484 -0.47 -44.71 -12.27
C ASN A 484 -1.02 -46.11 -12.57
N SER A 485 -1.98 -46.25 -13.50
CA SER A 485 -2.50 -47.54 -13.96
C SER A 485 -1.55 -48.36 -14.86
N LEU A 486 -0.49 -47.73 -15.38
CA LEU A 486 0.58 -48.43 -16.10
C LEU A 486 1.66 -49.02 -15.16
N LYS A 487 1.46 -48.90 -13.84
CA LYS A 487 2.29 -49.50 -12.81
C LYS A 487 1.62 -50.78 -12.30
N GLY A 488 2.41 -51.81 -12.02
CA GLY A 488 1.89 -53.13 -11.67
C GLY A 488 1.64 -53.99 -12.90
N HIS A 489 0.92 -55.10 -12.70
CA HIS A 489 0.77 -56.15 -13.70
C HIS A 489 -0.64 -56.25 -14.28
N THR A 490 -1.61 -55.64 -13.62
CA THR A 490 -2.99 -55.55 -14.10
C THR A 490 -3.24 -54.18 -14.67
N HIS A 491 -4.06 -54.09 -15.70
CA HIS A 491 -4.34 -52.85 -16.41
C HIS A 491 -5.84 -52.66 -16.64
N GLU A 492 -6.68 -53.36 -15.88
CA GLU A 492 -8.14 -53.19 -15.92
C GLU A 492 -8.51 -51.74 -15.59
N GLU A 493 -7.83 -51.14 -14.61
CA GLU A 493 -8.03 -49.76 -14.21
C GLU A 493 -7.54 -48.74 -15.25
N PHE A 494 -6.56 -49.09 -16.10
CA PHE A 494 -6.17 -48.25 -17.23
C PHE A 494 -7.35 -48.08 -18.19
N TYR A 495 -7.95 -49.21 -18.60
CA TYR A 495 -9.08 -49.18 -19.52
C TYR A 495 -10.31 -48.53 -18.89
N TYR A 496 -10.51 -48.71 -17.58
CA TYR A 496 -11.54 -48.00 -16.84
C TYR A 496 -11.36 -46.47 -16.89
N TYR A 497 -10.17 -45.95 -16.58
CA TYR A 497 -9.91 -44.51 -16.68
C TYR A 497 -9.97 -44.02 -18.12
N TYR A 498 -9.49 -44.81 -19.08
CA TYR A 498 -9.49 -44.45 -20.49
C TYR A 498 -10.91 -44.37 -21.06
N TYR A 499 -11.78 -45.30 -20.65
CA TYR A 499 -13.21 -45.27 -20.92
C TYR A 499 -13.84 -43.94 -20.45
N HIS A 500 -13.61 -43.55 -19.19
CA HIS A 500 -14.16 -42.31 -18.63
C HIS A 500 -13.54 -41.05 -19.25
N PHE A 501 -12.24 -41.06 -19.51
CA PHE A 501 -11.54 -39.98 -20.21
C PHE A 501 -12.15 -39.73 -21.59
N LEU A 502 -12.34 -40.78 -22.39
CA LEU A 502 -12.94 -40.69 -23.71
C LEU A 502 -14.40 -40.24 -23.61
N LYS A 503 -15.20 -40.81 -22.70
CA LYS A 503 -16.59 -40.38 -22.51
C LYS A 503 -16.70 -38.88 -22.20
N GLN A 504 -15.78 -38.33 -21.43
CA GLN A 504 -15.80 -36.93 -21.02
C GLN A 504 -15.15 -35.97 -22.04
N HIS A 505 -13.99 -36.33 -22.61
CA HIS A 505 -13.12 -35.41 -23.35
C HIS A 505 -12.87 -35.80 -24.81
N CYS A 506 -13.40 -36.93 -25.30
CA CYS A 506 -13.13 -37.40 -26.67
C CYS A 506 -13.46 -36.34 -27.73
N LYS A 507 -14.64 -35.73 -27.66
CA LYS A 507 -15.09 -34.72 -28.63
C LYS A 507 -14.22 -33.47 -28.62
N SER A 508 -13.81 -32.99 -27.45
CA SER A 508 -13.00 -31.77 -27.34
C SER A 508 -11.61 -31.90 -27.95
N PHE A 509 -11.12 -33.13 -28.13
CA PHE A 509 -9.82 -33.40 -28.72
C PHE A 509 -9.88 -33.90 -30.16
N LEU A 510 -11.07 -34.02 -30.76
CA LEU A 510 -11.20 -34.35 -32.18
C LEU A 510 -11.14 -33.08 -33.02
N LYS A 511 -10.25 -33.06 -34.02
CA LYS A 511 -10.26 -32.06 -35.08
C LYS A 511 -10.73 -32.68 -36.38
N SER A 512 -11.57 -31.97 -37.11
CA SER A 512 -11.99 -32.30 -38.46
C SER A 512 -11.11 -31.57 -39.47
N ASP A 513 -10.58 -32.29 -40.46
CA ASP A 513 -10.03 -31.71 -41.69
C ASP A 513 -10.88 -32.20 -42.88
N GLY A 514 -12.02 -31.53 -43.11
CA GLY A 514 -13.00 -31.99 -44.09
C GLY A 514 -13.73 -33.26 -43.62
N SER A 515 -13.50 -34.39 -44.29
CA SER A 515 -14.16 -35.68 -44.00
C SER A 515 -13.35 -36.61 -43.09
N THR A 516 -12.14 -36.21 -42.68
CA THR A 516 -11.28 -37.00 -41.79
C THR A 516 -11.22 -36.39 -40.40
N TYR A 517 -11.11 -37.25 -39.40
CA TYR A 517 -10.97 -36.84 -38.01
C TYR A 517 -9.65 -37.33 -37.41
N GLU A 518 -9.03 -36.49 -36.59
CA GLU A 518 -7.81 -36.85 -35.85
C GLU A 518 -7.91 -36.40 -34.39
N PHE A 519 -7.36 -37.21 -33.48
CA PHE A 519 -7.18 -36.82 -32.09
C PHE A 519 -5.98 -35.89 -31.91
N CYS A 520 -6.25 -34.66 -31.52
CA CYS A 520 -5.27 -33.67 -31.09
C CYS A 520 -5.17 -33.61 -29.55
N PHE A 521 -4.63 -34.67 -28.94
CA PHE A 521 -4.42 -34.68 -27.49
C PHE A 521 -3.32 -33.68 -27.04
N PRO A 522 -3.44 -33.09 -25.84
CA PRO A 522 -2.34 -32.38 -25.20
C PRO A 522 -1.07 -33.23 -25.10
N THR A 523 0.11 -32.60 -25.19
CA THR A 523 1.41 -33.30 -25.25
C THR A 523 1.62 -34.30 -24.11
N ASN A 524 1.20 -33.96 -22.89
CA ASN A 524 1.27 -34.87 -21.74
C ASN A 524 0.45 -36.14 -21.96
N ILE A 525 -0.79 -36.02 -22.44
CA ILE A 525 -1.66 -37.19 -22.71
C ILE A 525 -1.12 -38.00 -23.89
N SER A 526 -0.67 -37.34 -24.96
CA SER A 526 -0.07 -38.03 -26.11
C SER A 526 1.15 -38.87 -25.71
N MET A 527 2.05 -38.31 -24.89
CA MET A 527 3.21 -39.01 -24.37
C MET A 527 2.83 -40.25 -23.53
N PHE A 528 1.80 -40.13 -22.69
CA PHE A 528 1.30 -41.27 -21.91
C PHE A 528 0.62 -42.33 -22.78
N LEU A 529 -0.18 -41.94 -23.76
CA LEU A 529 -0.84 -42.89 -24.67
C LEU A 529 0.17 -43.64 -25.54
N SER A 530 1.26 -42.98 -25.96
CA SER A 530 2.39 -43.65 -26.61
C SER A 530 3.04 -44.68 -25.68
N THR A 531 3.34 -44.30 -24.44
CA THR A 531 3.91 -45.21 -23.43
C THR A 531 2.96 -46.37 -23.11
N ALA A 532 1.65 -46.13 -23.11
CA ALA A 532 0.63 -47.14 -22.91
C ALA A 532 0.56 -48.11 -24.09
N ALA A 533 0.67 -47.62 -25.33
CA ALA A 533 0.71 -48.46 -26.52
C ALA A 533 1.93 -49.41 -26.51
N ASP A 534 3.09 -48.93 -26.04
CA ASP A 534 4.29 -49.76 -25.91
C ASP A 534 4.13 -50.88 -24.87
N LYS A 535 3.39 -50.61 -23.78
CA LYS A 535 3.21 -51.56 -22.66
C LYS A 535 2.02 -52.50 -22.81
N LEU A 536 0.90 -51.97 -23.28
CA LEU A 536 -0.41 -52.65 -23.39
C LEU A 536 -0.70 -53.14 -24.82
N GLY A 537 0.19 -52.83 -25.76
CA GLY A 537 0.10 -53.19 -27.17
C GLY A 537 -0.84 -52.29 -27.98
N HIS A 538 -1.14 -52.74 -29.20
CA HIS A 538 -1.95 -51.99 -30.18
C HIS A 538 -3.42 -51.75 -29.77
N SER A 539 -3.88 -52.32 -28.66
CA SER A 539 -5.25 -52.16 -28.14
C SER A 539 -5.63 -50.69 -27.94
N VAL A 540 -4.72 -49.87 -27.39
CA VAL A 540 -4.93 -48.43 -27.14
C VAL A 540 -5.15 -47.66 -28.45
N ILE A 541 -4.38 -47.98 -29.49
CA ILE A 541 -4.47 -47.35 -30.81
C ILE A 541 -5.75 -47.78 -31.52
N ASN A 542 -6.10 -49.07 -31.44
CA ASN A 542 -7.31 -49.60 -32.07
C ASN A 542 -8.59 -48.96 -31.52
N ILE A 543 -8.65 -48.67 -30.21
CA ILE A 543 -9.78 -47.95 -29.60
C ILE A 543 -9.95 -46.56 -30.25
N GLN A 544 -8.85 -45.82 -30.42
CA GLN A 544 -8.86 -44.50 -31.04
C GLN A 544 -9.30 -44.58 -32.50
N SER A 545 -8.74 -45.50 -33.28
CA SER A 545 -9.12 -45.70 -34.68
C SER A 545 -10.59 -46.07 -34.84
N THR A 546 -11.15 -46.86 -33.92
CA THR A 546 -12.57 -47.24 -33.95
C THR A 546 -13.47 -46.05 -33.65
N LEU A 547 -13.10 -45.21 -32.69
CA LEU A 547 -13.84 -43.98 -32.40
C LEU A 547 -13.74 -42.95 -33.52
N ILE A 548 -12.58 -42.81 -34.16
CA ILE A 548 -12.40 -41.94 -35.34
C ILE A 548 -13.38 -42.38 -36.44
N LYS A 549 -13.41 -43.67 -36.79
CA LYS A 549 -14.35 -44.20 -37.79
C LYS A 549 -15.80 -43.94 -37.45
N PHE A 550 -16.19 -44.11 -36.18
CA PHE A 550 -17.53 -43.78 -35.72
C PHE A 550 -17.89 -42.31 -36.00
N PHE A 551 -16.98 -41.37 -35.74
CA PHE A 551 -17.19 -39.95 -36.02
C PHE A 551 -17.11 -39.59 -37.51
N GLU A 552 -16.30 -40.30 -38.30
CA GLU A 552 -16.30 -40.21 -39.77
C GLU A 552 -17.67 -40.59 -40.35
N GLU A 553 -18.30 -41.62 -39.80
CA GLU A 553 -19.60 -42.14 -40.27
C GLU A 553 -20.81 -41.33 -39.75
N ASN A 554 -20.74 -40.81 -38.52
CA ASN A 554 -21.90 -40.23 -37.82
C ASN A 554 -21.79 -38.71 -37.55
N GLY A 555 -20.61 -38.12 -37.79
CA GLY A 555 -20.30 -36.72 -37.52
C GLY A 555 -20.05 -36.38 -36.04
N LEU A 556 -19.35 -35.27 -35.79
CA LEU A 556 -18.97 -34.77 -34.43
C LEU A 556 -20.14 -34.62 -33.44
N ASN A 557 -21.35 -34.39 -33.94
CA ASN A 557 -22.54 -34.22 -33.12
C ASN A 557 -23.08 -35.55 -32.57
N ALA A 558 -22.66 -36.70 -33.11
CA ALA A 558 -23.09 -38.02 -32.67
C ALA A 558 -22.80 -38.25 -31.18
N GLU A 559 -23.76 -38.86 -30.47
CA GLU A 559 -23.61 -39.14 -29.05
C GLU A 559 -22.73 -40.37 -28.81
N LEU A 560 -21.78 -40.24 -27.88
CA LEU A 560 -20.87 -41.32 -27.52
C LEU A 560 -21.52 -42.24 -26.48
N SER A 561 -22.47 -43.08 -26.92
CA SER A 561 -23.23 -43.95 -26.02
C SER A 561 -22.36 -45.05 -25.38
N HIS A 562 -22.86 -45.67 -24.31
CA HIS A 562 -22.20 -46.84 -23.69
C HIS A 562 -22.01 -47.99 -24.69
N GLU A 563 -22.90 -48.14 -25.66
CA GLU A 563 -22.84 -49.19 -26.68
C GLU A 563 -21.75 -48.92 -27.72
N VAL A 564 -21.58 -47.66 -28.14
CA VAL A 564 -20.47 -47.23 -28.99
C VAL A 564 -19.13 -47.46 -28.29
N MET A 565 -19.04 -47.08 -27.01
CA MET A 565 -17.83 -47.29 -26.21
C MET A 565 -17.51 -48.77 -25.98
N ARG A 566 -18.53 -49.60 -25.76
CA ARG A 566 -18.36 -51.05 -25.67
C ARG A 566 -17.82 -51.64 -26.96
N THR A 567 -18.34 -51.19 -28.11
CA THR A 567 -17.86 -51.60 -29.43
C THR A 567 -16.41 -51.15 -29.67
N ALA A 568 -16.05 -49.93 -29.28
CA ALA A 568 -14.70 -49.41 -29.46
C ALA A 568 -13.65 -50.12 -28.58
N MET A 569 -14.01 -50.49 -27.35
CA MET A 569 -13.08 -51.10 -26.39
C MET A 569 -13.03 -52.62 -26.47
N VAL A 570 -14.05 -53.28 -27.02
CA VAL A 570 -14.14 -54.73 -27.22
C VAL A 570 -13.84 -55.49 -25.90
N GLU A 571 -12.85 -56.37 -25.89
CA GLU A 571 -12.45 -57.20 -24.73
C GLU A 571 -11.88 -56.35 -23.58
N ASN A 572 -11.49 -55.10 -23.85
CA ASN A 572 -10.96 -54.17 -22.85
C ASN A 572 -12.04 -53.28 -22.22
N PHE A 573 -13.33 -53.52 -22.51
CA PHE A 573 -14.40 -52.71 -21.96
C PHE A 573 -14.58 -52.96 -20.45
N VAL A 574 -14.15 -52.00 -19.64
CA VAL A 574 -14.27 -52.01 -18.18
C VAL A 574 -15.14 -50.82 -17.75
N PRO A 575 -16.45 -51.00 -17.52
CA PRO A 575 -17.35 -49.90 -17.14
C PRO A 575 -17.32 -49.57 -15.65
N GLU A 576 -16.84 -50.49 -14.82
CA GLU A 576 -16.69 -50.34 -13.38
C GLU A 576 -15.43 -51.06 -12.91
N CYS A 577 -14.71 -50.49 -11.94
CA CYS A 577 -13.52 -51.08 -11.38
C CYS A 577 -13.50 -50.88 -9.86
N SER A 578 -13.29 -51.96 -9.10
CA SER A 578 -13.22 -51.94 -7.64
C SER A 578 -11.79 -52.07 -7.14
N VAL A 579 -11.50 -51.42 -6.02
CA VAL A 579 -10.14 -51.39 -5.46
C VAL A 579 -9.74 -52.77 -4.94
N GLU A 580 -10.69 -53.50 -4.35
CA GLU A 580 -10.52 -54.86 -3.84
C GLU A 580 -10.13 -55.81 -4.97
N ARG A 581 -10.76 -55.65 -6.15
CA ARG A 581 -10.45 -56.47 -7.32
C ARG A 581 -9.01 -56.26 -7.80
N ILE A 582 -8.58 -55.01 -7.88
CA ILE A 582 -7.22 -54.68 -8.30
C ILE A 582 -6.19 -55.19 -7.28
N GLU A 583 -6.45 -54.99 -5.98
CA GLU A 583 -5.60 -55.54 -4.91
C GLU A 583 -5.46 -57.06 -5.03
N GLU A 584 -6.57 -57.78 -5.21
CA GLU A 584 -6.56 -59.23 -5.37
C GLU A 584 -5.74 -59.68 -6.57
N LEU A 585 -5.91 -59.02 -7.72
CA LEU A 585 -5.22 -59.39 -8.94
C LEU A 585 -3.70 -59.18 -8.83
N GLU A 586 -3.26 -58.05 -8.29
CA GLU A 586 -1.84 -57.77 -8.05
C GLU A 586 -1.25 -58.75 -7.02
N MET A 587 -1.99 -59.07 -5.96
CA MET A 587 -1.55 -60.05 -4.95
C MET A 587 -1.43 -61.46 -5.52
N ARG A 588 -2.37 -61.89 -6.38
CA ARG A 588 -2.28 -63.18 -7.09
C ARG A 588 -1.08 -63.22 -8.02
N TYR A 589 -0.80 -62.12 -8.73
CA TYR A 589 0.38 -62.02 -9.59
C TYR A 589 1.68 -62.12 -8.77
N LEU A 590 1.78 -61.37 -7.67
CA LEU A 590 2.94 -61.42 -6.76
C LEU A 590 3.16 -62.82 -6.18
N ALA A 591 2.08 -63.51 -5.80
CA ALA A 591 2.16 -64.89 -5.31
C ALA A 591 2.68 -65.87 -6.37
N LYS A 592 2.36 -65.63 -7.65
CA LYS A 592 2.77 -66.47 -8.78
C LYS A 592 4.22 -66.20 -9.23
N ASN A 593 4.67 -64.95 -9.17
CA ASN A 593 5.94 -64.53 -9.79
C ASN A 593 7.05 -64.14 -8.79
N GLY A 594 6.78 -64.12 -7.48
CA GLY A 594 7.81 -64.03 -6.44
C GLY A 594 8.59 -62.72 -6.40
N SER A 595 9.92 -62.81 -6.24
CA SER A 595 10.84 -61.67 -6.03
C SER A 595 11.05 -60.79 -7.26
N SER A 596 10.85 -61.30 -8.49
CA SER A 596 10.97 -60.51 -9.73
C SER A 596 9.88 -59.43 -9.83
N ALA A 597 8.70 -59.68 -9.26
CA ALA A 597 7.56 -58.77 -9.27
C ALA A 597 7.68 -57.63 -8.24
N ARG A 598 8.47 -57.80 -7.16
CA ARG A 598 8.65 -56.76 -6.12
C ARG A 598 9.43 -55.53 -6.60
N ASN A 599 10.21 -55.66 -7.68
CA ASN A 599 10.99 -54.54 -8.23
C ASN A 599 10.16 -53.61 -9.13
N VAL A 600 8.94 -54.00 -9.50
CA VAL A 600 8.10 -53.27 -10.47
C VAL A 600 7.02 -52.42 -9.79
N TYR A 601 6.40 -52.94 -8.71
CA TYR A 601 5.30 -52.27 -8.01
C TYR A 601 5.20 -52.74 -6.55
N ASN A 602 4.91 -51.80 -5.64
CA ASN A 602 4.81 -52.09 -4.20
C ASN A 602 3.37 -51.93 -3.70
N ILE A 603 2.59 -53.01 -3.83
CA ILE A 603 1.19 -53.10 -3.39
C ILE A 603 1.00 -52.80 -1.90
N ARG A 604 2.01 -53.09 -1.04
CA ARG A 604 1.89 -52.84 0.40
C ARG A 604 1.91 -51.34 0.70
N GLN A 605 2.78 -50.59 0.03
CA GLN A 605 2.82 -49.14 0.18
C GLN A 605 1.55 -48.51 -0.38
N ASP A 606 1.11 -48.94 -1.56
CA ASP A 606 -0.11 -48.42 -2.18
C ASP A 606 -1.35 -48.68 -1.31
N LYS A 607 -1.43 -49.87 -0.68
CA LYS A 607 -2.48 -50.17 0.30
C LYS A 607 -2.43 -49.25 1.52
N ASN A 608 -1.25 -48.98 2.07
CA ASN A 608 -1.10 -48.05 3.20
C ASN A 608 -1.55 -46.63 2.80
N ASP A 609 -1.11 -46.17 1.63
CA ASP A 609 -1.46 -44.87 1.06
C ASP A 609 -2.97 -44.75 0.83
N ARG A 610 -3.60 -45.82 0.34
CA ARG A 610 -5.05 -45.93 0.21
C ARG A 610 -5.77 -45.81 1.54
N VAL A 611 -5.37 -46.58 2.57
CA VAL A 611 -6.04 -46.54 3.88
C VAL A 611 -5.99 -45.14 4.48
N ARG A 612 -4.86 -44.44 4.33
CA ARG A 612 -4.73 -43.06 4.79
C ARG A 612 -5.66 -42.12 4.03
N LEU A 613 -5.72 -42.24 2.71
CA LEU A 613 -6.65 -41.47 1.88
C LEU A 613 -8.11 -41.78 2.24
N GLU A 614 -8.48 -43.04 2.44
CA GLU A 614 -9.82 -43.48 2.84
C GLU A 614 -10.25 -42.83 4.15
N ASN A 615 -9.36 -42.78 5.15
CA ASN A 615 -9.62 -42.08 6.40
C ASN A 615 -9.87 -40.57 6.20
N LEU A 616 -9.08 -39.90 5.34
CA LEU A 616 -9.27 -38.48 5.03
C LEU A 616 -10.61 -38.23 4.33
N LEU A 617 -10.94 -39.06 3.34
CA LEU A 617 -12.21 -38.97 2.62
C LEU A 617 -13.41 -39.22 3.56
N ARG A 618 -13.29 -40.17 4.49
CA ARG A 618 -14.32 -40.40 5.52
C ARG A 618 -14.53 -39.17 6.40
N ILE A 619 -13.46 -38.53 6.88
CA ILE A 619 -13.55 -37.30 7.68
C ILE A 619 -14.27 -36.18 6.91
N ILE A 620 -13.97 -36.05 5.60
CA ILE A 620 -14.68 -35.09 4.73
C ILE A 620 -16.17 -35.45 4.65
N GLU A 621 -16.53 -36.71 4.43
CA GLU A 621 -17.94 -37.15 4.35
C GLU A 621 -18.71 -36.91 5.65
N GLU A 622 -18.14 -37.27 6.79
CA GLU A 622 -18.74 -37.04 8.11
C GLU A 622 -18.97 -35.54 8.34
N THR A 623 -18.00 -34.69 7.97
CA THR A 623 -18.13 -33.24 8.14
C THR A 623 -19.20 -32.63 7.22
N CYS A 624 -19.32 -33.11 5.99
CA CYS A 624 -20.31 -32.65 5.00
C CYS A 624 -21.74 -33.14 5.30
N THR A 625 -21.89 -34.30 5.94
CA THR A 625 -23.21 -34.81 6.33
C THR A 625 -23.76 -34.09 7.56
N ASP A 626 -22.89 -33.72 8.50
CA ASP A 626 -23.26 -32.92 9.67
C ASP A 626 -23.65 -31.48 9.32
N SER A 627 -23.06 -30.86 8.30
CA SER A 627 -23.39 -29.49 7.89
C SER A 627 -24.76 -29.37 7.21
N ASN A 628 -25.21 -30.42 6.50
CA ASN A 628 -26.56 -30.47 5.90
C ASN A 628 -27.68 -30.68 6.93
N ASN A 629 -27.36 -31.13 8.14
CA ASN A 629 -28.31 -31.25 9.25
C ASN A 629 -28.35 -30.00 10.15
N ALA A 630 -27.49 -29.00 9.93
CA ALA A 630 -27.57 -27.71 10.59
C ALA A 630 -28.56 -26.81 9.82
N ALA A 631 -29.72 -26.53 10.44
CA ALA A 631 -30.76 -25.67 9.87
C ALA A 631 -30.20 -24.34 9.31
N PRO A 632 -30.75 -23.81 8.20
CA PRO A 632 -30.26 -22.57 7.61
C PRO A 632 -30.47 -21.42 8.58
N VAL A 633 -29.38 -20.85 9.07
CA VAL A 633 -29.40 -19.56 9.78
C VAL A 633 -29.94 -18.53 8.80
N ARG A 634 -31.11 -17.98 9.12
CA ARG A 634 -31.79 -16.95 8.33
C ARG A 634 -30.87 -15.73 8.17
N LYS A 635 -30.58 -15.41 6.90
CA LYS A 635 -30.12 -14.14 6.29
C LYS A 635 -29.30 -13.18 7.13
#